data_AF-A4XJD3-F1
#
_entry.id   AF-A4XJD3-F1
#
_cell.length_a   1.000
_cell.length_b   1.000
_cell.length_c   1.000
_cell.angle_alpha   90.00
_cell.angle_beta   90.00
_cell.angle_gamma   90.00
#
_symmetry.space_group_name_H-M   'P 1'
#
loop_
_entity.id
_entity.type
_entity.pdbx_description
1 polymer ?
#
loop_
_entity_poly.entity_id
_entity_poly.type
_entity_poly.pdbx_seq_one_letter_code
_entity_poly.pdbx_strand_id
1 'polypeptide(L)'
;MKNTFRKVTVLLFSVVLIFMTACGNGPAKKTSQPKATAQPKQTVLAKLAQTAPAITTAKGFTEALLSRARVEPATFEQAKTLGIVPAEVKPGSVLTRAQASYIMWNAIKKIDYLKVKNIPVSTAVYDLWESYLSGKDIVLNPGYSTLAAYQFFDFLRYEICYPDGTKDVKFVYNPVLLNGKCAMDTKQSVQNLIRTFKKKYPDKLKIAILERPNIKVVRNAKRILSYKIKSNGEKVPYTIAKGDIYYILFERDRLPSNYSYFVLENGEKINYFPTLLFYTGYDPTHGAKIPGFSDTNENFINVIMPKIDFRYNKYIYNWLKSLPRRYKYYDYRRFEAQGYIEDIKSIPQLYKEPVLRMFDLGIYIWDKSPFYCQKVRAKPGKTLTEQEANELLNRLFDKTKRDVFDEFKNQVALYLTPAGDVICGRTNLGKAFQVARMQPYDYSSVICEQDGAIFDTPIATLRLLPGVAQEMKWNTVNGLERDEGYKAILSWGSASLPLNVGRHEGLYFTLYTTPVVSARSGLPTVRVPVDYFLITPKMVAASGVSIPQAYKKQAFEKDAKYYYSTKTKALVPNKPGVIVQYGDLYLYMYAFTWDGNILFGNRSFYEKPDIPGAKFVVAKPDPSYK
;
A
#
# COMPACT_ATOMS: atom_id res chain seq x y z
N MET A 1 51.32 -18.02 -18.99
CA MET A 1 50.35 -17.01 -18.48
C MET A 1 50.65 -15.56 -18.86
N LYS A 2 51.90 -15.11 -19.10
CA LYS A 2 52.18 -13.70 -19.49
C LYS A 2 51.79 -13.31 -20.93
N ASN A 3 51.75 -14.25 -21.88
CA ASN A 3 51.39 -13.94 -23.28
C ASN A 3 49.89 -13.91 -23.57
N THR A 4 49.06 -14.53 -22.73
CA THR A 4 47.59 -14.49 -22.87
C THR A 4 47.02 -13.16 -22.36
N PHE A 5 47.64 -12.59 -21.33
CA PHE A 5 47.25 -11.30 -20.77
C PHE A 5 47.50 -10.15 -21.75
N ARG A 6 48.65 -10.15 -22.46
CA ARG A 6 48.97 -9.13 -23.47
C ARG A 6 48.02 -9.13 -24.66
N LYS A 7 47.56 -10.30 -25.11
CA LYS A 7 46.62 -10.40 -26.25
C LYS A 7 45.20 -9.95 -25.89
N VAL A 8 44.76 -10.18 -24.64
CA VAL A 8 43.45 -9.73 -24.15
C VAL A 8 43.45 -8.22 -23.88
N THR A 9 44.55 -7.64 -23.37
CA THR A 9 44.65 -6.19 -23.16
C THR A 9 44.67 -5.41 -24.47
N VAL A 10 45.32 -5.92 -25.53
CA VAL A 10 45.32 -5.28 -26.85
C VAL A 10 43.93 -5.34 -27.50
N LEU A 11 43.22 -6.47 -27.37
CA LEU A 11 41.85 -6.60 -27.89
C LEU A 11 40.86 -5.66 -27.17
N LEU A 12 40.99 -5.49 -25.84
CA LEU A 12 40.18 -4.55 -25.06
C LEU A 12 40.47 -3.09 -25.39
N PHE A 13 41.74 -2.73 -25.69
CA PHE A 13 42.09 -1.38 -26.11
C PHE A 13 41.57 -1.03 -27.51
N SER A 14 41.57 -1.99 -28.45
CA SER A 14 41.03 -1.79 -29.80
C SER A 14 39.51 -1.61 -29.81
N VAL A 15 38.76 -2.31 -28.95
CA VAL A 15 37.29 -2.17 -28.85
C VAL A 15 36.90 -0.82 -28.22
N VAL A 16 37.70 -0.29 -27.29
CA VAL A 16 37.46 1.03 -26.69
C VAL A 16 37.75 2.17 -27.67
N LEU A 17 38.77 2.05 -28.54
CA LEU A 17 39.04 3.08 -29.57
C LEU A 17 37.96 3.13 -30.67
N ILE A 18 37.32 2.00 -30.99
CA ILE A 18 36.21 1.95 -31.97
C ILE A 18 34.93 2.56 -31.37
N PHE A 19 34.69 2.41 -30.06
CA PHE A 19 33.55 3.05 -29.40
C PHE A 19 33.73 4.58 -29.20
N MET A 20 34.96 5.06 -29.06
CA MET A 20 35.24 6.49 -28.85
C MET A 20 35.24 7.32 -30.15
N THR A 21 35.20 6.70 -31.32
CA THR A 21 35.10 7.40 -32.62
C THR A 21 33.68 7.47 -33.18
N ALA A 22 32.70 6.83 -32.53
CA ALA A 22 31.28 6.85 -32.94
C ALA A 22 30.40 7.80 -32.09
N CYS A 23 30.93 8.43 -31.05
CA CYS A 23 30.21 9.40 -30.23
C CYS A 23 30.96 10.74 -30.23
N GLY A 24 30.63 11.59 -31.19
CA GLY A 24 31.12 12.97 -31.26
C GLY A 24 30.64 13.77 -30.05
N ASN A 25 31.58 14.18 -29.21
CA ASN A 25 31.52 15.39 -28.39
C ASN A 25 32.94 15.73 -27.93
N GLY A 26 33.59 16.62 -28.67
CA GLY A 26 34.93 17.11 -28.35
C GLY A 26 34.94 18.11 -27.19
N PRO A 27 36.01 18.16 -26.37
CA PRO A 27 36.14 19.07 -25.24
C PRO A 27 36.60 20.48 -25.65
N ALA A 28 36.17 21.45 -24.84
CA ALA A 28 36.33 22.88 -25.00
C ALA A 28 37.79 23.37 -25.10
N LYS A 29 38.03 24.33 -26.00
CA LYS A 29 39.24 25.17 -26.04
C LYS A 29 38.91 26.58 -25.53
N LYS A 30 39.64 27.03 -24.51
CA LYS A 30 39.73 28.46 -24.12
C LYS A 30 40.57 29.21 -25.15
N THR A 31 40.06 30.34 -25.64
CA THR A 31 40.88 31.45 -26.17
C THR A 31 40.13 32.78 -26.07
N SER A 32 40.78 33.72 -25.37
CA SER A 32 40.83 35.19 -25.55
C SER A 32 39.56 36.01 -25.80
N GLN A 33 39.31 36.96 -24.88
CA GLN A 33 38.55 38.20 -25.14
C GLN A 33 39.15 39.00 -26.32
N PRO A 34 38.30 39.79 -27.01
CA PRO A 34 38.50 41.24 -26.90
C PRO A 34 37.21 42.09 -26.87
N LYS A 35 37.35 43.20 -26.12
CA LYS A 35 36.80 44.57 -26.26
C LYS A 35 35.34 44.80 -26.68
N ALA A 36 34.67 45.58 -25.81
CA ALA A 36 33.40 46.23 -26.02
C ALA A 36 33.49 47.42 -27.01
N THR A 37 32.44 47.57 -27.82
CA THR A 37 31.97 48.85 -28.40
C THR A 37 30.45 48.82 -28.46
N ALA A 38 29.85 49.98 -28.21
CA ALA A 38 28.46 50.17 -27.85
C ALA A 38 27.53 50.51 -29.04
N GLN A 39 26.25 50.10 -28.88
CA GLN A 39 24.98 50.67 -29.39
C GLN A 39 24.57 50.54 -30.88
N PRO A 40 23.24 50.65 -31.21
CA PRO A 40 22.04 50.53 -30.37
C PRO A 40 20.93 49.59 -30.91
N LYS A 41 20.02 49.32 -29.96
CA LYS A 41 18.69 48.70 -30.04
C LYS A 41 17.74 49.33 -31.06
N GLN A 42 16.65 48.59 -31.27
CA GLN A 42 15.30 48.95 -31.74
C GLN A 42 15.02 48.59 -33.21
N THR A 43 13.79 48.12 -33.42
CA THR A 43 13.08 47.99 -34.71
C THR A 43 12.94 46.63 -35.39
N VAL A 44 13.00 45.48 -34.69
CA VAL A 44 12.48 44.21 -35.29
C VAL A 44 11.60 43.36 -34.35
N LEU A 45 11.52 43.63 -33.04
CA LEU A 45 10.72 42.82 -32.10
C LEU A 45 9.24 43.23 -31.92
N ALA A 46 8.72 44.17 -32.71
CA ALA A 46 7.39 44.74 -32.48
C ALA A 46 6.24 44.10 -33.28
N LYS A 47 6.40 42.92 -33.89
CA LYS A 47 5.31 42.29 -34.68
C LYS A 47 5.00 40.81 -34.40
N LEU A 48 5.43 40.27 -33.25
CA LEU A 48 5.04 38.92 -32.80
C LEU A 48 4.44 38.86 -31.37
N ALA A 49 3.99 39.99 -30.82
CA ALA A 49 3.22 40.01 -29.57
C ALA A 49 1.71 39.83 -29.83
N GLN A 50 1.30 38.69 -30.37
CA GLN A 50 0.00 38.12 -30.00
C GLN A 50 0.27 37.26 -28.76
N THR A 51 0.07 37.88 -27.60
CA THR A 51 0.17 37.24 -26.29
C THR A 51 -0.75 36.02 -26.24
N ALA A 52 -0.17 34.82 -26.28
CA ALA A 52 -0.88 33.62 -25.88
C ALA A 52 -1.55 33.90 -24.52
N PRO A 53 -2.84 33.59 -24.32
CA PRO A 53 -3.49 33.83 -23.04
C PRO A 53 -2.68 33.11 -21.96
N ALA A 54 -2.36 33.79 -20.85
CA ALA A 54 -1.66 33.16 -19.74
C ALA A 54 -2.42 31.86 -19.38
N ILE A 55 -1.70 30.74 -19.24
CA ILE A 55 -2.28 29.39 -18.99
C ILE A 55 -3.20 29.35 -17.76
N THR A 56 -3.13 30.36 -16.89
CA THR A 56 -3.96 30.57 -15.71
C THR A 56 -5.34 31.20 -16.02
N THR A 57 -5.51 31.80 -17.20
CA THR A 57 -6.79 32.36 -17.67
C THR A 57 -7.72 31.27 -18.18
N ALA A 58 -9.03 31.51 -18.14
CA ALA A 58 -10.03 30.57 -18.61
C ALA A 58 -9.82 30.18 -20.08
N LYS A 59 -9.50 31.15 -20.94
CA LYS A 59 -9.15 30.92 -22.35
C LYS A 59 -7.90 30.04 -22.47
N GLY A 60 -6.78 30.48 -21.89
CA GLY A 60 -5.50 29.77 -22.03
C GLY A 60 -5.54 28.34 -21.49
N PHE A 61 -6.12 28.15 -20.30
CA PHE A 61 -6.25 26.83 -19.67
C PHE A 61 -7.11 25.88 -20.51
N THR A 62 -8.26 26.36 -21.00
CA THR A 62 -9.23 25.54 -21.73
C THR A 62 -8.71 25.18 -23.12
N GLU A 63 -8.12 26.13 -23.84
CA GLU A 63 -7.53 25.88 -25.16
C GLU A 63 -6.36 24.88 -25.07
N ALA A 64 -5.51 25.02 -24.04
CA ALA A 64 -4.45 24.05 -23.78
C ALA A 64 -4.99 22.65 -23.44
N LEU A 65 -6.08 22.57 -22.67
CA LEU A 65 -6.76 21.30 -22.36
C LEU A 65 -7.30 20.66 -23.63
N LEU A 66 -8.07 21.40 -24.44
CA LEU A 66 -8.69 20.90 -25.67
C LEU A 66 -7.64 20.44 -26.69
N SER A 67 -6.58 21.23 -26.86
CA SER A 67 -5.45 20.89 -27.74
C SER A 67 -4.80 19.58 -27.32
N ARG A 68 -4.46 19.40 -26.03
CA ARG A 68 -3.91 18.13 -25.51
C ARG A 68 -4.90 16.97 -25.59
N ALA A 69 -6.20 17.26 -25.55
CA ALA A 69 -7.27 16.28 -25.72
C ALA A 69 -7.64 16.00 -27.18
N ARG A 70 -6.95 16.62 -28.15
CA ARG A 70 -7.14 16.45 -29.59
C ARG A 70 -8.54 16.83 -30.07
N VAL A 71 -9.11 17.89 -29.50
CA VAL A 71 -10.38 18.46 -29.96
C VAL A 71 -10.11 19.57 -30.97
N GLU A 72 -10.73 19.49 -32.15
CA GLU A 72 -10.63 20.51 -33.19
C GLU A 72 -12.02 21.16 -33.45
N PRO A 73 -12.13 22.49 -33.45
CA PRO A 73 -11.08 23.46 -33.12
C PRO A 73 -10.83 23.57 -31.60
N ALA A 74 -9.58 23.65 -31.18
CA ALA A 74 -9.18 23.79 -29.77
C ALA A 74 -9.37 25.23 -29.24
N THR A 75 -10.60 25.77 -29.28
CA THR A 75 -10.90 27.16 -28.92
C THR A 75 -11.79 27.27 -27.68
N PHE A 76 -11.72 28.42 -26.99
CA PHE A 76 -12.62 28.69 -25.86
C PHE A 76 -14.10 28.65 -26.26
N GLU A 77 -14.47 29.17 -27.44
CA GLU A 77 -15.86 29.14 -27.92
C GLU A 77 -16.35 27.72 -28.20
N GLN A 78 -15.48 26.85 -28.72
CA GLN A 78 -15.79 25.42 -28.84
C GLN A 78 -16.03 24.80 -27.46
N ALA A 79 -15.22 25.14 -26.46
CA ALA A 79 -15.41 24.65 -25.10
C ALA A 79 -16.74 25.12 -24.48
N LYS A 80 -17.18 26.35 -24.76
CA LYS A 80 -18.50 26.84 -24.34
C LYS A 80 -19.63 26.10 -25.03
N THR A 81 -19.50 25.84 -26.34
CA THR A 81 -20.47 25.07 -27.13
C THR A 81 -20.61 23.64 -26.59
N LEU A 82 -19.48 23.04 -26.21
CA LEU A 82 -19.47 21.76 -25.50
C LEU A 82 -19.96 21.88 -24.05
N GLY A 83 -20.18 23.07 -23.50
CA GLY A 83 -20.56 23.30 -22.10
C GLY A 83 -19.51 22.81 -21.09
N ILE A 84 -18.22 22.94 -21.44
CA ILE A 84 -17.09 22.60 -20.57
C ILE A 84 -16.83 23.74 -19.58
N VAL A 85 -17.00 24.98 -20.03
CA VAL A 85 -16.77 26.19 -19.24
C VAL A 85 -18.06 26.59 -18.51
N PRO A 86 -18.00 26.92 -17.20
CA PRO A 86 -19.17 27.37 -16.47
C PRO A 86 -19.61 28.77 -16.94
N ALA A 87 -20.92 29.06 -16.87
CA ALA A 87 -21.53 30.22 -17.52
C ALA A 87 -20.98 31.57 -17.00
N GLU A 88 -20.62 31.62 -15.73
CA GLU A 88 -20.11 32.81 -15.04
C GLU A 88 -18.64 33.15 -15.39
N VAL A 89 -17.91 32.24 -16.04
CA VAL A 89 -16.47 32.42 -16.34
C VAL A 89 -16.27 33.04 -17.72
N LYS A 90 -15.56 34.18 -17.74
CA LYS A 90 -15.21 34.92 -18.96
C LYS A 90 -13.82 34.50 -19.48
N PRO A 91 -13.51 34.66 -20.79
CA PRO A 91 -12.25 34.20 -21.37
C PRO A 91 -10.99 34.71 -20.65
N GLY A 92 -10.98 35.99 -20.25
CA GLY A 92 -9.85 36.63 -19.57
C GLY A 92 -9.79 36.41 -18.05
N SER A 93 -10.76 35.70 -17.46
CA SER A 93 -10.79 35.46 -16.02
C SER A 93 -9.65 34.55 -15.60
N VAL A 94 -8.88 34.94 -14.57
CA VAL A 94 -7.94 34.03 -13.90
C VAL A 94 -8.76 32.98 -13.15
N LEU A 95 -8.48 31.70 -13.42
CA LEU A 95 -9.25 30.61 -12.85
C LEU A 95 -8.90 30.39 -11.38
N THR A 96 -9.93 30.10 -10.58
CA THR A 96 -9.76 29.48 -9.27
C THR A 96 -9.56 27.96 -9.39
N ARG A 97 -9.03 27.32 -8.34
CA ARG A 97 -8.91 25.85 -8.28
C ARG A 97 -10.25 25.14 -8.51
N ALA A 98 -11.34 25.69 -7.97
CA ALA A 98 -12.68 25.14 -8.14
C ALA A 98 -13.19 25.25 -9.59
N GLN A 99 -12.99 26.40 -10.23
CA GLN A 99 -13.36 26.61 -11.64
C GLN A 99 -12.54 25.73 -12.58
N ALA A 100 -11.24 25.60 -12.35
CA ALA A 100 -10.39 24.70 -13.13
C ALA A 100 -10.84 23.23 -12.98
N SER A 101 -11.19 22.81 -11.76
CA SER A 101 -11.73 21.46 -11.52
C SER A 101 -13.04 21.22 -12.25
N TYR A 102 -13.93 22.23 -12.30
CA TYR A 102 -15.16 22.17 -13.08
C TYR A 102 -14.89 21.98 -14.57
N ILE A 103 -13.99 22.79 -15.14
CA ILE A 103 -13.60 22.73 -16.55
C ILE A 103 -13.04 21.33 -16.86
N MET A 104 -12.09 20.84 -16.04
CA MET A 104 -11.48 19.53 -16.24
C MET A 104 -12.49 18.38 -16.13
N TRP A 105 -13.36 18.39 -15.12
CA TRP A 105 -14.35 17.35 -14.94
C TRP A 105 -15.37 17.32 -16.09
N ASN A 106 -15.83 18.49 -16.55
CA ASN A 106 -16.73 18.53 -17.69
C ASN A 106 -16.05 18.13 -19.00
N ALA A 107 -14.78 18.48 -19.19
CA ALA A 107 -14.01 17.97 -20.31
C ALA A 107 -13.85 16.44 -20.27
N ILE A 108 -13.56 15.85 -19.11
CA ILE A 108 -13.50 14.39 -18.93
C ILE A 108 -14.82 13.71 -19.31
N LYS A 109 -15.96 14.31 -18.93
CA LYS A 109 -17.28 13.73 -19.24
C LYS A 109 -17.64 13.81 -20.72
N LYS A 110 -17.17 14.85 -21.43
CA LYS A 110 -17.66 15.24 -22.76
C LYS A 110 -16.71 14.92 -23.90
N ILE A 111 -15.42 14.71 -23.61
CA ILE A 111 -14.42 14.37 -24.62
C ILE A 111 -14.10 12.89 -24.49
N ASP A 112 -14.41 12.10 -25.53
CA ASP A 112 -14.27 10.64 -25.51
C ASP A 112 -12.86 10.18 -25.16
N TYR A 113 -11.83 10.85 -25.71
CA TYR A 113 -10.43 10.58 -25.39
C TYR A 113 -10.13 10.65 -23.89
N LEU A 114 -10.73 11.60 -23.17
CA LEU A 114 -10.58 11.73 -21.72
C LEU A 114 -11.50 10.78 -20.96
N LYS A 115 -12.74 10.60 -21.43
CA LYS A 115 -13.75 9.76 -20.83
C LYS A 115 -13.27 8.32 -20.70
N VAL A 116 -12.76 7.75 -21.80
CA VAL A 116 -12.24 6.38 -21.86
C VAL A 116 -11.13 6.13 -20.84
N LYS A 117 -10.32 7.14 -20.52
CA LYS A 117 -9.17 6.99 -19.62
C LYS A 117 -9.48 7.24 -18.14
N ASN A 118 -10.61 7.90 -17.84
CA ASN A 118 -10.84 8.50 -16.52
C ASN A 118 -12.21 8.17 -15.90
N ILE A 119 -13.20 7.78 -16.70
CA ILE A 119 -14.51 7.40 -16.20
C ILE A 119 -14.62 5.87 -16.23
N PRO A 120 -14.80 5.22 -15.08
CA PRO A 120 -14.99 3.78 -15.05
C PRO A 120 -16.34 3.37 -15.66
N VAL A 121 -16.39 2.22 -16.32
CA VAL A 121 -17.63 1.58 -16.80
C VAL A 121 -18.24 0.67 -15.75
N SER A 122 -17.41 0.11 -14.87
CA SER A 122 -17.87 -0.74 -13.77
C SER A 122 -16.89 -0.70 -12.62
N THR A 123 -17.40 -0.92 -11.43
CA THR A 123 -16.58 -1.12 -10.24
C THR A 123 -17.06 -2.32 -9.45
N ALA A 124 -16.17 -2.97 -8.72
CA ALA A 124 -16.50 -4.10 -7.88
C ALA A 124 -15.66 -4.10 -6.60
N VAL A 125 -16.26 -4.57 -5.50
CA VAL A 125 -15.62 -4.62 -4.18
C VAL A 125 -15.72 -6.04 -3.65
N TYR A 126 -14.58 -6.60 -3.26
CA TYR A 126 -14.47 -7.94 -2.71
C TYR A 126 -13.71 -7.88 -1.39
N ASP A 127 -14.09 -8.66 -0.38
CA ASP A 127 -13.15 -8.97 0.69
C ASP A 127 -12.00 -9.82 0.13
N LEU A 128 -10.82 -9.77 0.76
CA LEU A 128 -9.64 -10.47 0.21
C LEU A 128 -9.85 -11.98 0.12
N TRP A 129 -10.66 -12.56 1.01
CA TRP A 129 -10.98 -13.98 0.97
C TRP A 129 -11.89 -14.33 -0.20
N GLU A 130 -12.90 -13.52 -0.48
CA GLU A 130 -13.72 -13.63 -1.70
C GLU A 130 -12.86 -13.54 -2.96
N SER A 131 -11.92 -12.59 -2.99
CA SER A 131 -10.98 -12.45 -4.11
C SER A 131 -10.20 -13.75 -4.31
N TYR A 132 -9.61 -14.29 -3.24
CA TYR A 132 -8.87 -15.55 -3.25
C TYR A 132 -9.75 -16.73 -3.73
N LEU A 133 -10.94 -16.90 -3.15
CA LEU A 133 -11.85 -18.00 -3.51
C LEU A 133 -12.36 -17.91 -4.95
N SER A 134 -12.45 -16.70 -5.52
CA SER A 134 -12.88 -16.49 -6.91
C SER A 134 -11.80 -16.77 -7.95
N GLY A 135 -10.57 -17.07 -7.54
CA GLY A 135 -9.44 -17.25 -8.47
C GLY A 135 -8.92 -15.97 -9.11
N LYS A 136 -9.45 -14.83 -8.68
CA LYS A 136 -8.94 -13.50 -9.00
C LYS A 136 -7.65 -13.29 -8.20
N ASP A 137 -6.55 -13.66 -8.84
CA ASP A 137 -5.18 -13.24 -8.58
C ASP A 137 -4.77 -13.24 -7.10
N ILE A 138 -4.14 -14.36 -6.71
CA ILE A 138 -3.86 -14.83 -5.36
C ILE A 138 -3.28 -13.72 -4.47
N VAL A 139 -4.14 -13.11 -3.66
CA VAL A 139 -3.80 -12.40 -2.44
C VAL A 139 -4.11 -13.37 -1.31
N LEU A 140 -3.17 -13.60 -0.39
CA LEU A 140 -3.25 -14.51 0.77
C LEU A 140 -2.54 -15.87 0.58
N ASN A 141 -1.37 -16.01 1.20
CA ASN A 141 -0.81 -17.32 1.56
C ASN A 141 -1.62 -17.85 2.75
N PRO A 142 -2.47 -18.90 2.63
CA PRO A 142 -3.35 -19.32 3.72
C PRO A 142 -2.60 -19.90 4.94
N GLY A 143 -1.27 -20.00 4.90
CA GLY A 143 -0.45 -20.46 6.03
C GLY A 143 -0.46 -19.57 7.27
N TYR A 144 -0.98 -18.35 7.21
CA TYR A 144 -1.01 -17.45 8.36
C TYR A 144 -2.05 -17.83 9.43
N SER A 145 -1.83 -17.34 10.65
CA SER A 145 -2.64 -17.59 11.85
C SER A 145 -4.11 -17.15 11.71
N THR A 146 -4.99 -17.68 12.56
CA THR A 146 -6.38 -17.22 12.58
C THR A 146 -6.48 -15.72 12.90
N LEU A 147 -5.69 -15.18 13.83
CA LEU A 147 -5.63 -13.75 14.11
C LEU A 147 -5.36 -12.91 12.86
N ALA A 148 -4.32 -13.29 12.09
CA ALA A 148 -3.96 -12.62 10.85
C ALA A 148 -5.10 -12.69 9.83
N ALA A 149 -5.76 -13.84 9.70
CA ALA A 149 -6.90 -14.02 8.81
C ALA A 149 -7.97 -12.96 9.06
N TYR A 150 -8.38 -12.81 10.32
CA TYR A 150 -9.36 -11.81 10.72
C TYR A 150 -8.88 -10.40 10.36
N GLN A 151 -7.64 -10.04 10.66
CA GLN A 151 -7.10 -8.73 10.29
C GLN A 151 -7.07 -8.46 8.78
N PHE A 152 -6.77 -9.46 7.94
CA PHE A 152 -6.88 -9.32 6.49
C PHE A 152 -8.31 -9.09 6.01
N PHE A 153 -9.32 -9.52 6.77
CA PHE A 153 -10.74 -9.32 6.43
C PHE A 153 -11.18 -7.84 6.52
N ASP A 154 -10.42 -7.01 7.23
CA ASP A 154 -10.60 -5.54 7.25
C ASP A 154 -10.17 -4.88 5.94
N PHE A 155 -9.53 -5.61 5.03
CA PHE A 155 -9.15 -5.13 3.71
C PHE A 155 -10.07 -5.62 2.61
N LEU A 156 -10.27 -4.74 1.63
CA LEU A 156 -11.10 -4.98 0.47
C LEU A 156 -10.28 -4.76 -0.79
N ARG A 157 -10.51 -5.60 -1.80
CA ARG A 157 -10.08 -5.37 -3.18
C ARG A 157 -11.14 -4.54 -3.88
N TYR A 158 -10.77 -3.36 -4.36
CA TYR A 158 -11.60 -2.48 -5.17
C TYR A 158 -11.10 -2.48 -6.61
N GLU A 159 -11.88 -3.09 -7.51
CA GLU A 159 -11.59 -3.14 -8.95
C GLU A 159 -12.34 -2.03 -9.67
N ILE A 160 -11.63 -1.35 -10.57
CA ILE A 160 -12.15 -0.27 -11.39
C ILE A 160 -11.82 -0.61 -12.85
N CYS A 161 -12.83 -0.83 -13.67
CA CYS A 161 -12.66 -1.14 -15.09
C CYS A 161 -12.99 0.08 -15.95
N TYR A 162 -12.17 0.37 -16.95
CA TYR A 162 -12.35 1.46 -17.90
C TYR A 162 -12.77 0.94 -19.30
N PRO A 163 -13.36 1.79 -20.15
CA PRO A 163 -13.77 1.38 -21.50
C PRO A 163 -12.68 0.79 -22.39
N ASP A 164 -11.41 1.14 -22.17
CA ASP A 164 -10.27 0.58 -22.92
C ASP A 164 -9.83 -0.81 -22.44
N GLY A 165 -10.57 -1.40 -21.50
CA GLY A 165 -10.25 -2.69 -20.89
C GLY A 165 -9.21 -2.62 -19.77
N THR A 166 -8.64 -1.43 -19.50
CA THR A 166 -7.71 -1.28 -18.38
C THR A 166 -8.43 -1.48 -17.05
N LYS A 167 -7.73 -2.11 -16.10
CA LYS A 167 -8.21 -2.35 -14.75
C LYS A 167 -7.26 -1.72 -13.74
N ASP A 168 -7.78 -0.84 -12.89
CA ASP A 168 -7.09 -0.38 -11.69
C ASP A 168 -7.57 -1.20 -10.50
N VAL A 169 -6.64 -1.67 -9.68
CA VAL A 169 -6.92 -2.42 -8.44
C VAL A 169 -6.38 -1.64 -7.26
N LYS A 170 -7.23 -1.44 -6.25
CA LYS A 170 -6.88 -0.77 -4.99
C LYS A 170 -7.20 -1.67 -3.81
N PHE A 171 -6.29 -1.74 -2.83
CA PHE A 171 -6.50 -2.46 -1.57
C PHE A 171 -6.92 -1.45 -0.50
N VAL A 172 -8.20 -1.48 -0.13
CA VAL A 172 -8.83 -0.48 0.72
C VAL A 172 -8.95 -0.99 2.14
N TYR A 173 -8.38 -0.26 3.09
CA TYR A 173 -8.66 -0.48 4.50
C TYR A 173 -10.10 -0.04 4.81
N ASN A 174 -10.97 -0.97 5.19
CA ASN A 174 -12.34 -0.68 5.60
C ASN A 174 -12.78 -1.63 6.73
N PRO A 175 -12.47 -1.32 7.99
CA PRO A 175 -12.61 -2.27 9.06
C PRO A 175 -14.05 -2.64 9.37
N VAL A 176 -14.25 -3.91 9.76
CA VAL A 176 -15.50 -4.41 10.30
C VAL A 176 -15.72 -3.84 11.70
N LEU A 177 -16.95 -3.42 11.96
CA LEU A 177 -17.35 -2.86 13.24
C LEU A 177 -18.19 -3.84 14.04
N LEU A 178 -17.84 -4.01 15.31
CA LEU A 178 -18.64 -4.67 16.33
C LEU A 178 -18.95 -3.66 17.42
N ASN A 179 -20.25 -3.39 17.65
CA ASN A 179 -20.72 -2.40 18.62
C ASN A 179 -20.06 -1.01 18.43
N GLY A 180 -19.92 -0.58 17.16
CA GLY A 180 -19.33 0.72 16.80
C GLY A 180 -17.79 0.79 16.90
N LYS A 181 -17.11 -0.29 17.29
CA LYS A 181 -15.64 -0.35 17.40
C LYS A 181 -15.05 -1.32 16.39
N CYS A 182 -13.80 -1.10 15.96
CA CYS A 182 -13.11 -2.04 15.07
C CYS A 182 -12.99 -3.42 15.71
N ALA A 183 -13.47 -4.44 15.00
CA ALA A 183 -13.58 -5.78 15.53
C ALA A 183 -12.28 -6.60 15.43
N MET A 184 -11.34 -6.17 14.59
CA MET A 184 -10.17 -6.95 14.19
C MET A 184 -8.85 -6.19 14.38
N ASP A 185 -8.84 -5.17 15.24
CA ASP A 185 -7.69 -4.27 15.41
C ASP A 185 -6.57 -4.91 16.25
N THR A 186 -6.97 -5.53 17.36
CA THR A 186 -6.07 -6.20 18.32
C THR A 186 -6.47 -7.65 18.53
N LYS A 187 -5.54 -8.46 19.04
CA LYS A 187 -5.84 -9.82 19.52
C LYS A 187 -7.07 -9.87 20.42
N GLN A 188 -7.17 -8.95 21.39
CA GLN A 188 -8.30 -8.89 22.31
C GLN A 188 -9.62 -8.59 21.58
N SER A 189 -9.62 -7.68 20.60
CA SER A 189 -10.82 -7.39 19.80
C SER A 189 -11.28 -8.59 18.98
N VAL A 190 -10.35 -9.34 18.37
CA VAL A 190 -10.66 -10.58 17.62
C VAL A 190 -11.18 -11.66 18.56
N GLN A 191 -10.59 -11.82 19.74
CA GLN A 191 -11.11 -12.74 20.75
C GLN A 191 -12.53 -12.37 21.18
N ASN A 192 -12.82 -11.10 21.41
CA ASN A 192 -14.15 -10.63 21.77
C ASN A 192 -15.16 -10.88 20.63
N LEU A 193 -14.75 -10.67 19.37
CA LEU A 193 -15.55 -11.01 18.19
C LEU A 193 -15.88 -12.50 18.14
N ILE A 194 -14.89 -13.37 18.34
CA ILE A 194 -15.08 -14.84 18.37
C ILE A 194 -15.97 -15.26 19.53
N ARG A 195 -15.76 -14.71 20.74
CA ARG A 195 -16.64 -14.97 21.90
C ARG A 195 -18.09 -14.57 21.63
N THR A 196 -18.28 -13.44 20.95
CA THR A 196 -19.61 -12.98 20.54
C THR A 196 -20.27 -13.96 19.58
N PHE A 197 -19.52 -14.45 18.57
CA PHE A 197 -20.00 -15.48 17.66
C PHE A 197 -20.35 -16.78 18.40
N LYS A 198 -19.45 -17.27 19.27
CA LYS A 198 -19.63 -18.50 20.07
C LYS A 198 -20.90 -18.44 20.91
N LYS A 199 -21.17 -17.31 21.57
CA LYS A 199 -22.36 -17.10 22.37
C LYS A 199 -23.64 -17.11 21.52
N LYS A 200 -23.59 -16.52 20.32
CA LYS A 200 -24.76 -16.39 19.43
C LYS A 200 -25.06 -17.66 18.63
N TYR A 201 -24.03 -18.42 18.28
CA TYR A 201 -24.12 -19.55 17.34
C TYR A 201 -23.28 -20.76 17.82
N PRO A 202 -23.58 -21.35 18.99
CA PRO A 202 -22.76 -22.42 19.56
C PRO A 202 -22.70 -23.68 18.68
N ASP A 203 -23.79 -24.00 17.95
CA ASP A 203 -23.90 -25.14 17.04
C ASP A 203 -23.13 -24.95 15.72
N LYS A 204 -22.62 -23.74 15.46
CA LYS A 204 -21.86 -23.39 14.25
C LYS A 204 -20.34 -23.42 14.44
N LEU A 205 -19.84 -23.84 15.60
CA LEU A 205 -18.41 -23.98 15.89
C LEU A 205 -17.83 -25.27 15.29
N LYS A 206 -17.82 -25.35 13.96
CA LYS A 206 -17.38 -26.53 13.21
C LYS A 206 -16.73 -26.14 11.89
N ILE A 207 -15.94 -27.05 11.34
CA ILE A 207 -15.41 -26.91 9.98
C ILE A 207 -16.58 -27.04 9.01
N ALA A 208 -16.78 -26.01 8.19
CA ALA A 208 -17.81 -25.94 7.16
C ALA A 208 -17.28 -25.06 6.02
N ILE A 209 -16.67 -25.69 5.01
CA ILE A 209 -16.11 -24.97 3.85
C ILE A 209 -17.25 -24.37 3.03
N LEU A 210 -17.03 -23.15 2.51
CA LEU A 210 -17.99 -22.50 1.62
C LEU A 210 -18.13 -23.31 0.33
N GLU A 211 -19.35 -23.58 -0.09
CA GLU A 211 -19.63 -24.32 -1.32
C GLU A 211 -19.46 -23.40 -2.55
N ARG A 212 -18.64 -23.83 -3.51
CA ARG A 212 -18.44 -23.12 -4.79
C ARG A 212 -18.16 -24.12 -5.92
N PRO A 213 -18.52 -23.78 -7.18
CA PRO A 213 -18.26 -24.65 -8.33
C PRO A 213 -16.78 -25.03 -8.49
N ASN A 214 -15.88 -24.09 -8.18
CA ASN A 214 -14.44 -24.24 -8.29
C ASN A 214 -13.77 -24.84 -7.04
N ILE A 215 -14.53 -25.17 -5.98
CA ILE A 215 -14.01 -25.89 -4.82
C ILE A 215 -14.37 -27.37 -4.96
N LYS A 216 -13.36 -28.24 -4.99
CA LYS A 216 -13.53 -29.70 -5.04
C LYS A 216 -13.09 -30.34 -3.73
N VAL A 217 -13.64 -31.49 -3.42
CA VAL A 217 -13.30 -32.26 -2.23
C VAL A 217 -12.97 -33.69 -2.59
N VAL A 218 -11.83 -34.17 -2.13
CA VAL A 218 -11.44 -35.58 -2.21
C VAL A 218 -11.62 -36.18 -0.82
N ARG A 219 -12.56 -37.11 -0.69
CA ARG A 219 -12.94 -37.68 0.60
C ARG A 219 -11.96 -38.77 1.03
N ASN A 220 -11.69 -38.85 2.34
CA ASN A 220 -10.88 -39.92 2.95
C ASN A 220 -9.49 -40.12 2.31
N ALA A 221 -8.88 -39.06 1.81
CA ALA A 221 -7.56 -39.11 1.19
C ALA A 221 -6.47 -39.43 2.22
N LYS A 222 -5.49 -40.23 1.80
CA LYS A 222 -4.25 -40.45 2.56
C LYS A 222 -3.23 -39.38 2.15
N ARG A 223 -2.77 -38.57 3.12
CA ARG A 223 -1.76 -37.55 2.90
C ARG A 223 -0.49 -37.87 3.68
N ILE A 224 0.64 -37.91 2.98
CA ILE A 224 1.96 -37.98 3.61
C ILE A 224 2.32 -36.56 4.07
N LEU A 225 2.47 -36.39 5.39
CA LEU A 225 2.79 -35.10 6.01
C LEU A 225 4.29 -34.88 6.16
N SER A 226 5.07 -35.96 6.31
CA SER A 226 6.52 -35.90 6.44
C SER A 226 7.18 -37.18 5.91
N TYR A 227 8.44 -37.05 5.49
CA TYR A 227 9.29 -38.17 5.10
C TYR A 227 10.45 -38.29 6.07
N LYS A 228 10.81 -39.52 6.42
CA LYS A 228 12.08 -39.83 7.06
C LYS A 228 13.10 -40.13 5.96
N ILE A 229 14.25 -39.46 6.03
CA ILE A 229 15.38 -39.73 5.14
C ILE A 229 16.24 -40.78 5.83
N LYS A 230 16.39 -41.96 5.22
CA LYS A 230 17.28 -43.02 5.70
C LYS A 230 18.74 -42.65 5.40
N SER A 231 19.68 -43.34 6.06
CA SER A 231 21.13 -43.16 5.86
C SER A 231 21.60 -43.38 4.41
N ASN A 232 20.85 -44.15 3.62
CA ASN A 232 21.07 -44.38 2.18
C ASN A 232 20.44 -43.30 1.27
N GLY A 233 19.86 -42.24 1.84
CA GLY A 233 19.17 -41.17 1.09
C GLY A 233 17.73 -41.48 0.67
N GLU A 234 17.21 -42.68 0.96
CA GLU A 234 15.84 -43.08 0.64
C GLU A 234 14.83 -42.27 1.47
N LYS A 235 13.83 -41.69 0.80
CA LYS A 235 12.72 -40.96 1.43
C LYS A 235 11.56 -41.91 1.67
N VAL A 236 11.29 -42.22 2.93
CA VAL A 236 10.17 -43.10 3.30
C VAL A 236 9.11 -42.27 4.04
N PRO A 237 7.81 -42.42 3.72
CA PRO A 237 6.75 -41.75 4.46
C PRO A 237 6.84 -42.05 5.95
N TYR A 238 6.84 -41.00 6.79
CA TYR A 238 6.94 -41.14 8.25
C TYR A 238 5.61 -40.86 8.92
N THR A 239 4.99 -39.72 8.59
CA THR A 239 3.67 -39.36 9.10
C THR A 239 2.66 -39.43 7.96
N ILE A 240 1.67 -40.32 8.08
CA ILE A 240 0.53 -40.42 7.16
C ILE A 240 -0.73 -40.09 7.95
N ALA A 241 -1.49 -39.12 7.46
CA ALA A 241 -2.79 -38.79 8.01
C ALA A 241 -3.89 -39.14 7.01
N LYS A 242 -5.10 -39.43 7.53
CA LYS A 242 -6.32 -39.58 6.73
C LYS A 242 -7.27 -38.41 6.98
N GLY A 243 -7.90 -37.92 5.93
CA GLY A 243 -8.90 -36.88 6.02
C GLY A 243 -9.39 -36.43 4.65
N ASP A 244 -10.39 -35.56 4.63
CA ASP A 244 -10.89 -34.95 3.42
C ASP A 244 -9.95 -33.82 3.00
N ILE A 245 -9.68 -33.73 1.70
CA ILE A 245 -8.88 -32.66 1.12
C ILE A 245 -9.78 -31.77 0.28
N TYR A 246 -9.80 -30.48 0.61
CA TYR A 246 -10.49 -29.45 -0.16
C TYR A 246 -9.47 -28.73 -1.06
N TYR A 247 -9.83 -28.59 -2.33
CA TYR A 247 -9.03 -27.95 -3.36
C TYR A 247 -9.78 -26.79 -3.99
N ILE A 248 -9.06 -25.75 -4.40
CA ILE A 248 -9.57 -24.73 -5.32
C ILE A 248 -8.98 -24.99 -6.70
N LEU A 249 -9.86 -25.00 -7.70
CA LEU A 249 -9.52 -24.99 -9.11
C LEU A 249 -9.48 -23.54 -9.59
N PHE A 250 -8.35 -23.12 -10.14
CA PHE A 250 -8.22 -21.81 -10.78
C PHE A 250 -8.17 -21.99 -12.30
N GLU A 251 -8.88 -21.15 -13.05
CA GLU A 251 -8.79 -21.10 -14.52
C GLU A 251 -7.52 -20.32 -14.91
N ARG A 252 -6.42 -21.02 -15.22
CA ARG A 252 -5.19 -20.43 -15.75
C ARG A 252 -4.49 -21.36 -16.73
N ASP A 253 -3.85 -20.77 -17.74
CA ASP A 253 -3.08 -21.48 -18.76
C ASP A 253 -1.93 -22.29 -18.15
N ARG A 254 -1.33 -21.80 -17.05
CA ARG A 254 -0.39 -22.53 -16.19
C ARG A 254 -0.51 -21.97 -14.76
N LEU A 255 -0.59 -22.84 -13.77
CA LEU A 255 -0.25 -22.51 -12.39
C LEU A 255 1.25 -22.81 -12.18
N PRO A 256 1.93 -22.14 -11.24
CA PRO A 256 3.34 -22.39 -11.02
C PRO A 256 3.49 -23.86 -10.63
N SER A 257 4.39 -24.57 -11.32
CA SER A 257 4.72 -25.99 -11.18
C SER A 257 5.28 -26.39 -9.81
N ASN A 258 5.05 -25.59 -8.76
CA ASN A 258 5.79 -25.65 -7.50
C ASN A 258 4.93 -26.11 -6.31
N TYR A 259 3.65 -26.40 -6.53
CA TYR A 259 2.83 -27.23 -5.64
C TYR A 259 2.42 -28.50 -6.38
N SER A 260 3.40 -29.25 -6.90
CA SER A 260 3.14 -30.57 -7.48
C SER A 260 2.85 -31.59 -6.37
N TYR A 261 1.71 -31.43 -5.70
CA TYR A 261 1.01 -32.53 -5.06
C TYR A 261 0.03 -33.05 -6.11
N PHE A 262 0.36 -34.19 -6.72
CA PHE A 262 -0.66 -34.94 -7.44
C PHE A 262 -1.55 -35.62 -6.41
N VAL A 263 -2.85 -35.55 -6.64
CA VAL A 263 -3.83 -36.28 -5.84
C VAL A 263 -4.05 -37.60 -6.54
N LEU A 264 -3.90 -38.68 -5.78
CA LEU A 264 -4.31 -40.00 -6.22
C LEU A 264 -5.75 -40.20 -5.75
N GLU A 265 -6.69 -40.16 -6.67
CA GLU A 265 -8.06 -40.60 -6.42
C GLU A 265 -8.16 -42.06 -6.87
N ASN A 266 -8.48 -42.96 -5.94
CA ASN A 266 -8.51 -44.41 -6.18
C ASN A 266 -7.22 -45.00 -6.80
N GLY A 267 -6.07 -44.34 -6.62
CA GLY A 267 -4.78 -44.76 -7.21
C GLY A 267 -4.47 -44.13 -8.57
N GLU A 268 -5.38 -43.36 -9.15
CA GLU A 268 -5.18 -42.65 -10.42
C GLU A 268 -4.81 -41.19 -10.21
N LYS A 269 -3.89 -40.69 -11.04
CA LYS A 269 -3.43 -39.31 -11.00
C LYS A 269 -4.49 -38.40 -11.62
N ILE A 270 -5.05 -37.50 -10.83
CA ILE A 270 -5.93 -36.44 -11.34
C ILE A 270 -5.10 -35.36 -12.06
N ASN A 271 -5.46 -35.04 -13.31
CA ASN A 271 -4.82 -34.01 -14.15
C ASN A 271 -5.43 -32.61 -13.98
N TYR A 272 -5.45 -32.09 -12.75
CA TYR A 272 -5.64 -30.65 -12.49
C TYR A 272 -4.42 -30.13 -11.73
N PHE A 273 -4.18 -28.81 -11.74
CA PHE A 273 -3.21 -28.15 -10.85
C PHE A 273 -3.96 -27.52 -9.65
N PRO A 274 -4.47 -28.31 -8.67
CA PRO A 274 -5.28 -27.78 -7.59
C PRO A 274 -4.44 -27.03 -6.56
N THR A 275 -4.99 -25.95 -5.99
CA THR A 275 -4.44 -25.34 -4.77
C THR A 275 -5.13 -25.95 -3.56
N LEU A 276 -4.35 -26.53 -2.65
CA LEU A 276 -4.87 -27.07 -1.39
C LEU A 276 -5.49 -25.93 -0.57
N LEU A 277 -6.80 -26.01 -0.32
CA LEU A 277 -7.53 -25.09 0.53
C LEU A 277 -7.44 -25.52 2.00
N PHE A 278 -7.82 -26.77 2.28
CA PHE A 278 -7.86 -27.30 3.64
C PHE A 278 -7.78 -28.81 3.65
N TYR A 279 -7.28 -29.36 4.75
CA TYR A 279 -7.20 -30.79 4.99
C TYR A 279 -7.76 -31.10 6.37
N THR A 280 -8.78 -31.97 6.47
CA THR A 280 -9.47 -32.20 7.76
C THR A 280 -8.65 -33.00 8.77
N GLY A 281 -7.61 -33.70 8.34
CA GLY A 281 -6.64 -34.33 9.24
C GLY A 281 -5.56 -33.37 9.73
N TYR A 282 -5.74 -32.04 9.58
CA TYR A 282 -4.85 -31.04 10.13
C TYR A 282 -4.89 -31.08 11.67
N ASP A 283 -3.72 -31.27 12.27
CA ASP A 283 -3.53 -31.18 13.72
C ASP A 283 -2.73 -29.90 14.07
N PRO A 284 -3.37 -28.88 14.67
CA PRO A 284 -2.69 -27.65 15.03
C PRO A 284 -1.62 -27.82 16.11
N THR A 285 -1.71 -28.85 16.97
CA THR A 285 -0.74 -29.07 18.05
C THR A 285 0.41 -29.98 17.64
N HIS A 286 0.34 -30.59 16.45
CA HIS A 286 1.32 -31.57 15.97
C HIS A 286 1.59 -32.68 17.01
N GLY A 287 0.53 -33.13 17.70
CA GLY A 287 0.59 -34.12 18.78
C GLY A 287 1.03 -33.58 20.15
N ALA A 288 1.37 -32.30 20.29
CA ALA A 288 1.75 -31.72 21.57
C ALA A 288 0.52 -31.58 22.50
N LYS A 289 0.68 -31.96 23.77
CA LYS A 289 -0.33 -31.71 24.81
C LYS A 289 -0.14 -30.30 25.37
N ILE A 290 -0.93 -29.36 24.88
CA ILE A 290 -0.89 -27.96 25.34
C ILE A 290 -2.01 -27.77 26.38
N PRO A 291 -1.69 -27.41 27.65
CA PRO A 291 -2.69 -27.18 28.68
C PRO A 291 -3.73 -26.13 28.27
N GLY A 292 -5.02 -26.43 28.49
CA GLY A 292 -6.13 -25.52 28.19
C GLY A 292 -6.45 -25.37 26.69
N PHE A 293 -5.72 -26.06 25.80
CA PHE A 293 -6.02 -26.06 24.38
C PHE A 293 -7.36 -26.74 24.08
N SER A 294 -8.17 -26.07 23.29
CA SER A 294 -9.27 -26.69 22.54
C SER A 294 -9.35 -26.00 21.18
N ASP A 295 -9.83 -26.72 20.17
CA ASP A 295 -9.95 -26.23 18.79
C ASP A 295 -11.00 -25.11 18.59
N THR A 296 -11.61 -24.65 19.68
CA THR A 296 -12.52 -23.50 19.75
C THR A 296 -12.10 -22.47 20.80
N ASN A 297 -10.95 -22.64 21.45
CA ASN A 297 -10.43 -21.70 22.44
C ASN A 297 -9.70 -20.54 21.73
N GLU A 298 -10.31 -19.35 21.76
CA GLU A 298 -9.79 -18.15 21.11
C GLU A 298 -8.47 -17.61 21.70
N ASN A 299 -7.99 -18.17 22.82
CA ASN A 299 -6.68 -17.81 23.35
C ASN A 299 -5.52 -18.31 22.47
N PHE A 300 -5.78 -19.29 21.59
CA PHE A 300 -4.81 -19.91 20.70
C PHE A 300 -4.88 -19.42 19.24
N ILE A 301 -5.55 -18.29 18.95
CA ILE A 301 -5.72 -17.74 17.59
C ILE A 301 -4.42 -17.33 16.87
N ASN A 302 -3.26 -17.45 17.52
CA ASN A 302 -1.95 -17.27 16.90
C ASN A 302 -1.52 -18.47 16.06
N VAL A 303 -2.22 -19.59 16.15
CA VAL A 303 -2.13 -20.70 15.19
C VAL A 303 -3.40 -20.74 14.33
N ILE A 304 -3.44 -21.64 13.34
CA ILE A 304 -4.66 -21.87 12.55
C ILE A 304 -5.65 -22.66 13.41
N MET A 305 -6.86 -22.12 13.56
CA MET A 305 -7.93 -22.67 14.41
C MET A 305 -9.21 -22.93 13.58
N PRO A 306 -9.31 -24.05 12.84
CA PRO A 306 -10.30 -24.21 11.77
C PRO A 306 -11.77 -24.02 12.17
N LYS A 307 -12.18 -24.42 13.39
CA LYS A 307 -13.58 -24.28 13.83
C LYS A 307 -14.00 -22.84 14.13
N ILE A 308 -13.04 -21.96 14.38
CA ILE A 308 -13.27 -20.54 14.71
C ILE A 308 -12.60 -19.59 13.69
N ASP A 309 -12.24 -20.09 12.51
CA ASP A 309 -11.59 -19.34 11.44
C ASP A 309 -12.52 -19.25 10.24
N PHE A 310 -12.80 -18.04 9.76
CA PHE A 310 -13.77 -17.85 8.67
C PHE A 310 -13.35 -18.53 7.36
N ARG A 311 -12.05 -18.81 7.16
CA ARG A 311 -11.55 -19.52 5.97
C ARG A 311 -12.11 -20.94 5.90
N TYR A 312 -12.37 -21.54 7.06
CA TYR A 312 -12.80 -22.92 7.20
C TYR A 312 -14.20 -23.05 7.84
N ASN A 313 -14.84 -21.93 8.17
CA ASN A 313 -16.16 -21.85 8.76
C ASN A 313 -17.03 -20.81 8.03
N LYS A 314 -17.87 -21.28 7.10
CA LYS A 314 -18.78 -20.44 6.29
C LYS A 314 -19.77 -19.64 7.13
N TYR A 315 -20.15 -20.11 8.32
CA TYR A 315 -21.09 -19.40 9.19
C TYR A 315 -20.45 -18.14 9.79
N ILE A 316 -19.18 -18.25 10.21
CA ILE A 316 -18.40 -17.09 10.64
C ILE A 316 -18.23 -16.13 9.47
N TYR A 317 -17.79 -16.63 8.31
CA TYR A 317 -17.60 -15.80 7.11
C TYR A 317 -18.87 -14.99 6.75
N ASN A 318 -20.02 -15.66 6.67
CA ASN A 318 -21.30 -15.00 6.38
C ASN A 318 -21.71 -14.00 7.46
N TRP A 319 -21.47 -14.32 8.73
CA TRP A 319 -21.73 -13.39 9.83
C TRP A 319 -20.83 -12.15 9.74
N LEU A 320 -19.53 -12.31 9.46
CA LEU A 320 -18.61 -11.17 9.29
C LEU A 320 -19.05 -10.26 8.14
N LYS A 321 -19.55 -10.81 7.03
CA LYS A 321 -20.12 -10.02 5.92
C LYS A 321 -21.39 -9.26 6.30
N SER A 322 -22.16 -9.77 7.27
CA SER A 322 -23.36 -9.09 7.75
C SER A 322 -23.09 -7.93 8.72
N LEU A 323 -21.86 -7.84 9.25
CA LEU A 323 -21.49 -6.78 10.17
C LEU A 323 -21.24 -5.45 9.43
N PRO A 324 -21.57 -4.30 10.06
CA PRO A 324 -21.32 -3.00 9.45
C PRO A 324 -19.83 -2.77 9.25
N ARG A 325 -19.46 -2.10 8.16
CA ARG A 325 -18.12 -1.57 7.94
C ARG A 325 -18.07 -0.08 8.19
N ARG A 326 -16.88 0.43 8.52
CA ARG A 326 -16.69 1.85 8.85
C ARG A 326 -16.99 2.78 7.69
N TYR A 327 -16.50 2.45 6.50
CA TYR A 327 -16.59 3.31 5.33
C TYR A 327 -17.66 2.82 4.37
N LYS A 328 -18.56 3.74 3.99
CA LYS A 328 -19.66 3.48 3.05
C LYS A 328 -19.25 3.63 1.58
N TYR A 329 -18.35 4.56 1.28
CA TYR A 329 -18.02 4.96 -0.10
C TYR A 329 -16.58 4.60 -0.45
N TYR A 330 -16.36 4.13 -1.68
CA TYR A 330 -15.06 3.80 -2.27
C TYR A 330 -14.68 4.75 -3.42
N ASP A 331 -15.54 5.71 -3.75
CA ASP A 331 -15.30 6.72 -4.78
C ASP A 331 -15.05 8.08 -4.14
N TYR A 332 -15.04 9.13 -4.96
CA TYR A 332 -14.89 10.53 -4.55
C TYR A 332 -15.77 10.98 -3.37
N ARG A 333 -16.94 10.37 -3.14
CA ARG A 333 -17.85 10.74 -2.02
C ARG A 333 -17.22 10.48 -0.65
N ARG A 334 -16.20 9.61 -0.58
CA ARG A 334 -15.51 9.31 0.67
C ARG A 334 -14.85 10.53 1.29
N PHE A 335 -14.34 11.47 0.49
CA PHE A 335 -13.62 12.64 1.01
C PHE A 335 -14.53 13.55 1.84
N GLU A 336 -15.78 13.69 1.40
CA GLU A 336 -16.81 14.36 2.18
C GLU A 336 -17.25 13.53 3.38
N ALA A 337 -17.64 12.28 3.13
CA ALA A 337 -18.22 11.42 4.16
C ALA A 337 -17.26 11.17 5.33
N GLN A 338 -15.95 11.19 5.10
CA GLN A 338 -14.92 11.02 6.13
C GLN A 338 -14.32 12.33 6.64
N GLY A 339 -14.77 13.48 6.12
CA GLY A 339 -14.28 14.79 6.57
C GLY A 339 -12.79 15.02 6.34
N TYR A 340 -12.24 14.46 5.25
CA TYR A 340 -10.83 14.59 4.92
C TYR A 340 -10.47 15.95 4.30
N ILE A 341 -11.46 16.71 3.82
CA ILE A 341 -11.27 18.08 3.33
C ILE A 341 -11.78 19.04 4.40
N GLU A 342 -10.86 19.77 5.02
CA GLU A 342 -11.13 20.66 6.16
C GLU A 342 -12.12 21.78 5.81
N ASP A 343 -11.94 22.38 4.63
CA ASP A 343 -12.70 23.50 4.12
C ASP A 343 -13.81 23.08 3.13
N ILE A 344 -14.30 21.83 3.23
CA ILE A 344 -15.27 21.29 2.27
C ILE A 344 -16.56 22.12 2.15
N LYS A 345 -17.01 22.71 3.26
CA LYS A 345 -18.21 23.57 3.30
C LYS A 345 -18.01 24.89 2.54
N SER A 346 -16.77 25.31 2.30
CA SER A 346 -16.45 26.51 1.53
C SER A 346 -16.50 26.28 0.02
N ILE A 347 -16.60 25.02 -0.44
CA ILE A 347 -16.67 24.70 -1.87
C ILE A 347 -18.09 24.98 -2.35
N PRO A 348 -18.29 25.91 -3.31
CA PRO A 348 -19.61 26.18 -3.86
C PRO A 348 -20.25 24.92 -4.44
N GLN A 349 -21.56 24.77 -4.29
CA GLN A 349 -22.29 23.56 -4.68
C GLN A 349 -22.06 23.16 -6.14
N LEU A 350 -21.97 24.15 -7.06
CA LEU A 350 -21.67 23.95 -8.48
C LEU A 350 -20.33 23.23 -8.72
N TYR A 351 -19.33 23.50 -7.88
CA TYR A 351 -17.97 22.98 -8.05
C TYR A 351 -17.66 21.79 -7.15
N LYS A 352 -18.57 21.44 -6.23
CA LYS A 352 -18.32 20.43 -5.20
C LYS A 352 -18.00 19.06 -5.78
N GLU A 353 -18.87 18.50 -6.63
CA GLU A 353 -18.56 17.23 -7.28
C GLU A 353 -17.29 17.29 -8.14
N PRO A 354 -17.09 18.27 -9.04
CA PRO A 354 -15.85 18.39 -9.80
C PRO A 354 -14.58 18.37 -8.95
N VAL A 355 -14.56 19.15 -7.85
CA VAL A 355 -13.41 19.16 -6.92
C VAL A 355 -13.17 17.79 -6.32
N LEU A 356 -14.22 17.14 -5.78
CA LEU A 356 -14.09 15.81 -5.18
C LEU A 356 -13.64 14.74 -6.19
N ARG A 357 -14.13 14.81 -7.45
CA ARG A 357 -13.69 13.94 -8.54
C ARG A 357 -12.22 14.15 -8.86
N MET A 358 -11.76 15.39 -8.91
CA MET A 358 -10.33 15.70 -9.13
C MET A 358 -9.47 15.20 -7.97
N PHE A 359 -9.96 15.24 -6.72
CA PHE A 359 -9.29 14.60 -5.59
C PHE A 359 -9.17 13.08 -5.76
N ASP A 360 -10.24 12.41 -6.20
CA ASP A 360 -10.27 10.94 -6.34
C ASP A 360 -9.35 10.44 -7.46
N LEU A 361 -9.27 11.23 -8.54
CA LEU A 361 -8.35 10.98 -9.64
C LEU A 361 -6.91 11.40 -9.29
N GLY A 362 -6.65 12.03 -8.15
CA GLY A 362 -5.31 12.51 -7.77
C GLY A 362 -4.80 13.65 -8.64
N ILE A 363 -5.72 14.37 -9.29
CA ILE A 363 -5.43 15.50 -10.17
C ILE A 363 -5.39 16.79 -9.35
N TYR A 364 -6.29 16.92 -8.37
CA TYR A 364 -6.45 18.16 -7.60
C TYR A 364 -5.17 18.56 -6.86
N ILE A 365 -4.90 19.86 -6.80
CA ILE A 365 -3.80 20.44 -6.01
C ILE A 365 -4.37 20.93 -4.68
N TRP A 366 -3.93 20.32 -3.60
CA TRP A 366 -4.39 20.59 -2.23
C TRP A 366 -3.25 21.09 -1.36
N ASP A 367 -3.62 21.76 -0.27
CA ASP A 367 -2.66 22.24 0.72
C ASP A 367 -2.75 21.36 1.99
N LYS A 368 -1.61 21.10 2.64
CA LYS A 368 -1.61 20.40 3.94
C LYS A 368 -2.34 21.23 4.99
N SER A 369 -3.12 20.57 5.86
CA SER A 369 -3.66 21.25 7.03
C SER A 369 -2.54 21.54 8.03
N PRO A 370 -2.47 22.76 8.61
CA PRO A 370 -1.51 23.04 9.67
C PRO A 370 -1.89 22.36 11.00
N PHE A 371 -3.17 21.99 11.18
CA PHE A 371 -3.67 21.44 12.44
C PHE A 371 -3.84 19.92 12.44
N TYR A 372 -3.92 19.30 11.25
CA TYR A 372 -4.35 17.91 11.10
C TYR A 372 -3.44 17.15 10.14
N CYS A 373 -3.10 15.91 10.47
CA CYS A 373 -2.37 14.98 9.60
C CYS A 373 -3.31 14.27 8.62
N GLN A 374 -4.58 14.08 8.99
CA GLN A 374 -5.53 13.31 8.19
C GLN A 374 -6.43 14.18 7.31
N LYS A 375 -6.18 15.50 7.30
CA LYS A 375 -6.98 16.46 6.52
C LYS A 375 -6.12 17.31 5.62
N VAL A 376 -6.74 17.72 4.51
CA VAL A 376 -6.19 18.64 3.53
C VAL A 376 -7.14 19.83 3.34
N ARG A 377 -6.63 20.93 2.79
CA ARG A 377 -7.41 22.11 2.41
C ARG A 377 -7.52 22.18 0.89
N ALA A 378 -8.74 22.27 0.38
CA ALA A 378 -9.01 22.41 -1.04
C ALA A 378 -8.65 23.83 -1.52
N LYS A 379 -8.96 24.86 -0.73
CA LYS A 379 -8.88 26.28 -1.09
C LYS A 379 -9.58 26.59 -2.41
N PRO A 380 -10.90 26.36 -2.52
CA PRO A 380 -11.63 26.42 -3.79
C PRO A 380 -11.53 27.79 -4.48
N GLY A 381 -11.45 28.88 -3.73
CA GLY A 381 -11.32 30.24 -4.25
C GLY A 381 -9.89 30.70 -4.58
N LYS A 382 -8.85 29.89 -4.30
CA LYS A 382 -7.47 30.27 -4.63
C LYS A 382 -7.29 30.30 -6.15
N THR A 383 -6.80 31.41 -6.67
CA THR A 383 -6.42 31.54 -8.09
C THR A 383 -5.22 30.67 -8.42
N LEU A 384 -5.23 30.08 -9.61
CA LEU A 384 -4.13 29.25 -10.08
C LEU A 384 -2.86 30.06 -10.32
N THR A 385 -1.72 29.52 -9.88
CA THR A 385 -0.42 29.91 -10.43
C THR A 385 -0.16 29.18 -11.75
N GLU A 386 0.78 29.66 -12.55
CA GLU A 386 1.20 29.00 -13.80
C GLU A 386 1.69 27.57 -13.55
N GLN A 387 2.44 27.36 -12.47
CA GLN A 387 2.89 26.03 -12.06
C GLN A 387 1.72 25.11 -11.71
N GLU A 388 0.73 25.61 -10.96
CA GLU A 388 -0.46 24.84 -10.60
C GLU A 388 -1.30 24.48 -11.83
N ALA A 389 -1.50 25.43 -12.76
CA ALA A 389 -2.23 25.19 -14.01
C ALA A 389 -1.56 24.10 -14.86
N ASN A 390 -0.24 24.18 -15.03
CA ASN A 390 0.51 23.16 -15.77
C ASN A 390 0.48 21.80 -15.08
N GLU A 391 0.59 21.77 -13.75
CA GLU A 391 0.55 20.52 -12.98
C GLU A 391 -0.83 19.84 -13.07
N LEU A 392 -1.93 20.59 -13.01
CA LEU A 392 -3.27 20.06 -13.22
C LEU A 392 -3.39 19.38 -14.59
N LEU A 393 -2.95 20.05 -15.66
CA LEU A 393 -2.96 19.48 -17.01
C LEU A 393 -2.05 18.24 -17.09
N ASN A 394 -0.86 18.29 -16.49
CA ASN A 394 0.05 17.15 -16.47
C ASN A 394 -0.58 15.93 -15.79
N ARG A 395 -1.22 16.09 -14.62
CA ARG A 395 -1.90 14.99 -13.91
C ARG A 395 -3.11 14.44 -14.66
N LEU A 396 -3.81 15.28 -15.42
CA LEU A 396 -4.92 14.85 -16.26
C LEU A 396 -4.46 13.88 -17.34
N PHE A 397 -3.39 14.24 -18.06
CA PHE A 397 -2.90 13.47 -19.22
C PHE A 397 -1.86 12.39 -18.87
N ASP A 398 -1.23 12.45 -17.69
CA ASP A 398 -0.23 11.50 -17.21
C ASP A 398 -0.63 10.93 -15.83
N LYS A 399 -1.10 9.68 -15.82
CA LYS A 399 -1.51 8.98 -14.59
C LYS A 399 -0.37 8.78 -13.59
N THR A 400 0.89 8.79 -14.03
CA THR A 400 2.04 8.58 -13.14
C THR A 400 2.33 9.78 -12.25
N LYS A 401 1.82 10.96 -12.62
CA LYS A 401 1.95 12.20 -11.84
C LYS A 401 0.82 12.43 -10.84
N ARG A 402 -0.22 11.58 -10.87
CA ARG A 402 -1.37 11.72 -9.98
C ARG A 402 -0.97 11.43 -8.54
N ASP A 403 -1.51 12.23 -7.64
CA ASP A 403 -1.31 12.10 -6.19
C ASP A 403 -2.66 12.12 -5.48
N VAL A 404 -3.14 10.93 -5.13
CA VAL A 404 -4.32 10.77 -4.29
C VAL A 404 -3.84 10.74 -2.84
N PHE A 405 -4.34 11.67 -2.02
CA PHE A 405 -3.73 11.94 -0.72
C PHE A 405 -3.88 10.78 0.29
N ASP A 406 -4.94 9.97 0.17
CA ASP A 406 -5.24 8.80 1.02
C ASP A 406 -4.74 7.46 0.42
N GLU A 407 -3.98 7.51 -0.67
CA GLU A 407 -3.44 6.32 -1.35
C GLU A 407 -1.92 6.29 -1.29
N PHE A 408 -1.35 5.12 -0.99
CA PHE A 408 0.06 4.81 -1.11
C PHE A 408 0.28 3.81 -2.24
N LYS A 409 1.12 4.18 -3.21
CA LYS A 409 1.45 3.36 -4.37
C LYS A 409 2.92 3.01 -4.33
N ASN A 410 3.25 1.72 -4.31
CA ASN A 410 4.63 1.28 -4.33
C ASN A 410 4.79 -0.07 -5.02
N GLN A 411 6.03 -0.37 -5.40
CA GLN A 411 6.39 -1.71 -5.83
C GLN A 411 6.25 -2.69 -4.70
N VAL A 412 5.87 -3.92 -5.02
CA VAL A 412 5.62 -4.98 -4.04
C VAL A 412 6.78 -5.96 -3.99
N ALA A 413 6.99 -6.58 -2.83
CA ALA A 413 8.03 -7.59 -2.63
C ALA A 413 7.70 -8.89 -3.39
N LEU A 414 6.43 -9.27 -3.44
CA LEU A 414 5.95 -10.47 -4.15
C LEU A 414 4.76 -10.11 -5.04
N TYR A 415 4.82 -10.53 -6.30
CA TYR A 415 3.68 -10.47 -7.21
C TYR A 415 3.57 -11.71 -8.08
N LEU A 416 2.39 -11.90 -8.65
CA LEU A 416 2.03 -13.03 -9.50
C LEU A 416 1.98 -12.58 -10.95
N THR A 417 2.62 -13.32 -11.86
CA THR A 417 2.48 -13.07 -13.31
C THR A 417 1.16 -13.62 -13.84
N PRO A 418 0.70 -13.18 -15.02
CA PRO A 418 -0.43 -13.80 -15.70
C PRO A 418 -0.27 -15.31 -15.91
N ALA A 419 0.98 -15.78 -16.08
CA ALA A 419 1.33 -17.20 -16.21
C ALA A 419 1.37 -17.95 -14.85
N GLY A 420 0.97 -17.32 -13.76
CA GLY A 420 0.93 -17.91 -12.42
C GLY A 420 2.28 -17.95 -11.70
N ASP A 421 3.35 -17.39 -12.24
CA ASP A 421 4.64 -17.38 -11.55
C ASP A 421 4.65 -16.37 -10.41
N VAL A 422 5.09 -16.77 -9.21
CA VAL A 422 5.38 -15.84 -8.11
C VAL A 422 6.78 -15.28 -8.31
N ILE A 423 6.88 -13.96 -8.43
CA ILE A 423 8.09 -13.19 -8.69
C ILE A 423 8.46 -12.33 -7.49
N CYS A 424 9.75 -12.27 -7.19
CA CYS A 424 10.32 -11.36 -6.19
C CYS A 424 10.66 -10.00 -6.84
N GLY A 425 10.16 -8.93 -6.21
CA GLY A 425 9.71 -7.67 -6.81
C GLY A 425 10.68 -6.77 -7.57
N ARG A 426 11.98 -7.06 -7.74
CA ARG A 426 12.81 -6.19 -8.60
C ARG A 426 14.17 -6.68 -9.11
N THR A 427 14.66 -7.85 -8.72
CA THR A 427 16.11 -8.12 -8.77
C THR A 427 16.57 -9.09 -9.85
N ASN A 428 15.74 -9.41 -10.86
CA ASN A 428 16.04 -10.50 -11.81
C ASN A 428 16.38 -11.84 -11.12
N LEU A 429 16.02 -12.01 -9.84
CA LEU A 429 16.20 -13.29 -9.11
C LEU A 429 15.30 -14.40 -9.66
N GLY A 430 14.46 -14.06 -10.65
CA GLY A 430 13.57 -14.98 -11.31
C GLY A 430 12.42 -15.40 -10.42
N LYS A 431 12.00 -16.64 -10.59
CA LYS A 431 10.85 -17.21 -9.88
C LYS A 431 11.23 -17.43 -8.41
N ALA A 432 10.31 -17.24 -7.47
CA ALA A 432 10.57 -17.44 -6.04
C ALA A 432 11.19 -18.81 -5.70
N PHE A 433 10.87 -19.85 -6.47
CA PHE A 433 11.47 -21.18 -6.36
C PHE A 433 12.96 -21.25 -6.78
N GLN A 434 13.39 -20.43 -7.73
CA GLN A 434 14.80 -20.36 -8.13
C GLN A 434 15.63 -19.75 -7.01
N VAL A 435 15.07 -18.79 -6.27
CA VAL A 435 15.64 -18.25 -5.03
C VAL A 435 15.78 -19.35 -3.97
N ALA A 436 14.83 -20.29 -3.87
CA ALA A 436 14.91 -21.43 -2.94
C ALA A 436 16.08 -22.41 -3.21
N ARG A 437 16.68 -22.38 -4.41
CA ARG A 437 17.87 -23.16 -4.74
C ARG A 437 19.19 -22.45 -4.39
N MET A 438 19.13 -21.20 -3.93
CA MET A 438 20.27 -20.39 -3.48
C MET A 438 20.38 -20.48 -1.95
N GLN A 439 21.08 -21.49 -1.40
CA GLN A 439 21.31 -21.68 0.07
C GLN A 439 22.33 -20.66 0.63
N PRO A 440 22.36 -20.30 1.95
CA PRO A 440 21.76 -20.94 3.13
C PRO A 440 20.75 -20.07 3.91
N TYR A 441 20.11 -19.08 3.29
CA TYR A 441 18.98 -18.40 3.91
C TYR A 441 17.72 -19.24 3.69
N ASP A 442 17.21 -19.81 4.79
CA ASP A 442 16.07 -20.70 4.84
C ASP A 442 14.88 -20.12 4.06
N TYR A 443 14.19 -20.95 3.27
CA TYR A 443 12.91 -20.62 2.65
C TYR A 443 11.94 -20.04 3.68
N SER A 444 12.05 -20.47 4.95
CA SER A 444 11.38 -19.86 6.08
C SER A 444 11.73 -18.37 6.16
N SER A 445 12.98 -17.93 6.26
CA SER A 445 13.33 -16.50 6.47
C SER A 445 12.84 -15.51 5.40
N VAL A 446 12.82 -15.88 4.11
CA VAL A 446 12.38 -14.96 3.04
C VAL A 446 10.85 -14.92 2.91
N ILE A 447 10.16 -16.03 3.20
CA ILE A 447 8.69 -16.13 3.04
C ILE A 447 7.95 -15.92 4.37
N CYS A 448 8.51 -16.33 5.50
CA CYS A 448 7.94 -16.11 6.84
C CYS A 448 7.82 -14.63 7.20
N GLU A 449 8.67 -13.79 6.61
CA GLU A 449 8.59 -12.33 6.71
C GLU A 449 7.69 -11.68 5.64
N GLN A 450 7.26 -12.44 4.63
CA GLN A 450 6.42 -11.99 3.49
C GLN A 450 5.02 -12.63 3.49
N ASP A 451 4.60 -13.19 4.63
CA ASP A 451 3.57 -14.23 4.73
C ASP A 451 2.10 -13.77 4.64
N GLY A 452 1.83 -12.56 4.16
CA GLY A 452 0.47 -12.01 4.19
C GLY A 452 -0.24 -12.01 2.85
N ALA A 453 0.25 -11.23 1.90
CA ALA A 453 -0.43 -10.97 0.63
C ALA A 453 0.56 -10.98 -0.55
N ILE A 454 0.28 -11.83 -1.54
CA ILE A 454 0.92 -11.78 -2.86
C ILE A 454 0.05 -10.87 -3.73
N PHE A 455 0.64 -9.97 -4.50
CA PHE A 455 -0.14 -9.06 -5.34
C PHE A 455 -0.25 -9.59 -6.77
N ASP A 456 -1.28 -9.15 -7.48
CA ASP A 456 -1.52 -9.51 -8.88
C ASP A 456 -0.71 -8.67 -9.89
N THR A 457 -0.02 -7.66 -9.37
CA THR A 457 0.70 -6.68 -10.14
C THR A 457 1.98 -6.30 -9.41
N PRO A 458 3.04 -5.90 -10.14
CA PRO A 458 4.29 -5.47 -9.54
C PRO A 458 4.19 -4.14 -8.77
N ILE A 459 3.04 -3.46 -8.83
CA ILE A 459 2.78 -2.19 -8.15
C ILE A 459 1.40 -2.28 -7.49
N ALA A 460 1.37 -2.24 -6.17
CA ALA A 460 0.12 -2.18 -5.42
C ALA A 460 -0.23 -0.73 -5.06
N THR A 461 -1.55 -0.47 -4.99
CA THR A 461 -2.10 0.76 -4.45
C THR A 461 -2.88 0.43 -3.18
N LEU A 462 -2.40 0.90 -2.03
CA LEU A 462 -3.09 0.81 -0.76
C LEU A 462 -3.88 2.10 -0.53
N ARG A 463 -5.16 2.00 -0.15
CA ARG A 463 -5.94 3.12 0.36
C ARG A 463 -6.10 2.98 1.87
N LEU A 464 -5.53 3.92 2.60
CA LEU A 464 -5.35 3.87 4.05
C LEU A 464 -5.88 5.13 4.71
N LEU A 465 -5.77 5.22 6.04
CA LEU A 465 -5.92 6.51 6.71
C LEU A 465 -4.92 7.52 6.12
N PRO A 466 -5.32 8.77 5.85
CA PRO A 466 -4.47 9.70 5.12
C PRO A 466 -3.12 9.96 5.80
N GLY A 467 -3.11 10.06 7.13
CA GLY A 467 -1.86 10.22 7.88
C GLY A 467 -0.90 9.04 7.70
N VAL A 468 -1.42 7.80 7.68
CA VAL A 468 -0.63 6.59 7.41
C VAL A 468 -0.10 6.60 5.98
N ALA A 469 -0.94 6.90 4.99
CA ALA A 469 -0.52 6.96 3.58
C ALA A 469 0.60 8.00 3.38
N GLN A 470 0.51 9.16 4.04
CA GLN A 470 1.52 10.21 3.96
C GLN A 470 2.84 9.82 4.64
N GLU A 471 2.80 9.17 5.80
CA GLU A 471 4.00 8.59 6.43
C GLU A 471 4.67 7.58 5.52
N MET A 472 3.90 6.67 4.90
CA MET A 472 4.44 5.69 3.96
C MET A 472 5.12 6.39 2.77
N LYS A 473 4.46 7.38 2.16
CA LYS A 473 5.07 8.20 1.09
C LYS A 473 6.35 8.87 1.56
N TRP A 474 6.34 9.51 2.73
CA TRP A 474 7.52 10.19 3.26
C TRP A 474 8.69 9.23 3.46
N ASN A 475 8.46 8.07 4.07
CA ASN A 475 9.47 7.05 4.33
C ASN A 475 10.08 6.51 3.03
N THR A 476 9.26 6.33 1.98
CA THR A 476 9.80 5.89 0.68
C THR A 476 10.71 6.91 0.00
N VAL A 477 10.55 8.20 0.29
CA VAL A 477 11.32 9.29 -0.35
C VAL A 477 12.55 9.68 0.46
N ASN A 478 12.46 9.63 1.80
CA ASN A 478 13.43 10.24 2.72
C ASN A 478 14.05 9.24 3.72
N GLY A 479 13.79 7.94 3.61
CA GLY A 479 14.41 6.93 4.48
C GLY A 479 15.94 6.91 4.35
N LEU A 480 16.63 6.74 5.48
CA LEU A 480 18.10 6.79 5.62
C LEU A 480 18.85 5.86 4.64
N GLU A 481 18.22 4.78 4.20
CA GLU A 481 18.84 3.79 3.31
C GLU A 481 18.81 4.21 1.82
N ARG A 482 18.15 5.31 1.46
CA ARG A 482 18.18 5.82 0.09
C ARG A 482 19.57 6.35 -0.29
N ASP A 483 20.33 6.88 0.67
CA ASP A 483 21.68 7.40 0.43
C ASP A 483 22.65 6.28 0.02
N GLU A 484 22.31 5.03 0.32
CA GLU A 484 23.05 3.83 -0.11
C GLU A 484 22.48 3.19 -1.40
N GLY A 485 21.53 3.86 -2.09
CA GLY A 485 20.96 3.41 -3.37
C GLY A 485 19.81 2.41 -3.29
N TYR A 486 19.34 2.07 -2.09
CA TYR A 486 18.22 1.14 -1.90
C TYR A 486 16.87 1.78 -2.26
N LYS A 487 15.94 0.97 -2.75
CA LYS A 487 14.55 1.37 -2.98
C LYS A 487 13.61 0.58 -2.06
N ALA A 488 12.64 1.26 -1.47
CA ALA A 488 11.64 0.64 -0.63
C ALA A 488 10.68 -0.24 -1.45
N ILE A 489 10.48 -1.49 -1.05
CA ILE A 489 9.50 -2.43 -1.60
C ILE A 489 8.46 -2.78 -0.52
N LEU A 490 7.19 -2.75 -0.91
CA LEU A 490 6.06 -3.05 -0.05
C LEU A 490 5.92 -4.55 0.16
N SER A 491 6.04 -5.00 1.39
CA SER A 491 5.55 -6.29 1.86
C SER A 491 4.33 -6.08 2.75
N TRP A 492 3.43 -7.06 2.73
CA TRP A 492 2.24 -7.06 3.54
C TRP A 492 2.13 -8.43 4.21
N GLY A 493 2.24 -8.44 5.55
CA GLY A 493 2.44 -9.64 6.35
C GLY A 493 1.85 -9.53 7.74
N SER A 494 1.64 -10.67 8.38
CA SER A 494 1.41 -10.71 9.83
C SER A 494 2.73 -10.94 10.52
N ALA A 495 3.03 -10.17 11.56
CA ALA A 495 4.19 -10.39 12.39
C ALA A 495 3.78 -10.55 13.86
N SER A 496 4.55 -11.34 14.61
CA SER A 496 4.52 -11.36 16.07
C SER A 496 5.80 -10.69 16.53
N LEU A 497 5.74 -9.40 16.86
CA LEU A 497 6.91 -8.68 17.31
C LEU A 497 6.85 -8.44 18.82
N PRO A 498 7.92 -8.80 19.55
CA PRO A 498 8.06 -8.35 20.92
C PRO A 498 8.21 -6.83 20.88
N LEU A 499 7.17 -6.09 21.28
CA LEU A 499 7.34 -4.69 21.66
C LEU A 499 7.69 -4.66 23.15
N ASN A 500 8.46 -3.67 23.58
CA ASN A 500 8.82 -3.47 24.99
C ASN A 500 7.63 -3.15 25.91
N VAL A 501 6.41 -3.11 25.36
CA VAL A 501 5.13 -2.94 26.06
C VAL A 501 4.20 -4.16 25.89
N GLY A 502 4.73 -5.29 25.38
CA GLY A 502 4.01 -6.54 25.11
C GLY A 502 4.24 -7.06 23.68
N ARG A 503 3.92 -8.33 23.41
CA ARG A 503 3.91 -8.83 22.02
C ARG A 503 2.77 -8.17 21.25
N HIS A 504 3.07 -7.36 20.24
CA HIS A 504 2.06 -6.95 19.28
C HIS A 504 2.02 -8.02 18.19
N GLU A 505 0.90 -8.72 18.15
CA GLU A 505 0.59 -9.77 17.18
C GLU A 505 -0.45 -9.15 16.25
N GLY A 506 -0.07 -8.90 15.00
CA GLY A 506 -0.92 -8.12 14.11
C GLY A 506 -0.51 -8.08 12.65
N LEU A 507 -1.36 -7.44 11.86
CA LEU A 507 -1.12 -7.14 10.46
C LEU A 507 -0.22 -5.92 10.31
N TYR A 508 0.85 -6.06 9.54
CA TYR A 508 1.80 -4.99 9.25
C TYR A 508 2.04 -4.86 7.74
N PHE A 509 2.23 -3.61 7.34
CA PHE A 509 2.95 -3.25 6.13
C PHE A 509 4.39 -3.02 6.52
N THR A 510 5.29 -3.68 5.81
CA THR A 510 6.74 -3.48 5.96
C THR A 510 7.28 -2.95 4.64
N LEU A 511 8.12 -1.92 4.72
CA LEU A 511 8.89 -1.44 3.58
C LEU A 511 10.29 -2.05 3.69
N TYR A 512 10.57 -3.09 2.90
CA TYR A 512 11.91 -3.68 2.84
C TYR A 512 12.79 -2.90 1.87
N THR A 513 14.10 -3.00 2.02
CA THR A 513 15.02 -2.58 0.97
C THR A 513 14.98 -3.56 -0.20
N THR A 514 15.29 -3.08 -1.40
CA THR A 514 15.58 -3.95 -2.54
C THR A 514 16.70 -4.94 -2.17
N PRO A 515 16.54 -6.25 -2.45
CA PRO A 515 17.62 -7.21 -2.22
C PRO A 515 18.89 -6.78 -2.97
N VAL A 516 20.03 -6.78 -2.29
CA VAL A 516 21.35 -6.50 -2.88
C VAL A 516 22.19 -7.77 -2.89
N VAL A 517 23.03 -7.95 -3.89
CA VAL A 517 23.98 -9.06 -3.88
C VAL A 517 25.07 -8.76 -2.85
N SER A 518 25.12 -9.54 -1.78
CA SER A 518 26.14 -9.45 -0.74
C SER A 518 27.51 -9.68 -1.37
N ALA A 519 28.41 -8.71 -1.24
CA ALA A 519 29.77 -8.80 -1.76
C ALA A 519 30.56 -9.99 -1.16
N ARG A 520 30.18 -10.44 0.05
CA ARG A 520 30.85 -11.55 0.74
C ARG A 520 30.38 -12.93 0.26
N SER A 521 29.11 -13.06 -0.09
CA SER A 521 28.51 -14.37 -0.44
C SER A 521 28.20 -14.51 -1.93
N GLY A 522 28.13 -13.41 -2.69
CA GLY A 522 27.59 -13.40 -4.05
C GLY A 522 26.09 -13.68 -4.10
N LEU A 523 25.40 -13.72 -2.95
CA LEU A 523 23.97 -14.04 -2.85
C LEU A 523 23.13 -12.79 -2.57
N PRO A 524 21.85 -12.77 -2.98
CA PRO A 524 20.93 -11.69 -2.65
C PRO A 524 20.67 -11.67 -1.14
N THR A 525 20.82 -10.51 -0.53
CA THR A 525 20.49 -10.21 0.86
C THR A 525 19.47 -9.10 0.89
N VAL A 526 18.38 -9.29 1.63
CA VAL A 526 17.44 -8.23 1.98
C VAL A 526 17.94 -7.63 3.29
N ARG A 527 18.19 -6.31 3.30
CA ARG A 527 18.42 -5.60 4.56
C ARG A 527 17.07 -5.20 5.11
N VAL A 528 16.75 -5.66 6.31
CA VAL A 528 15.65 -5.08 7.07
C VAL A 528 16.14 -3.71 7.53
N PRO A 529 15.42 -2.61 7.23
CA PRO A 529 15.80 -1.30 7.71
C PRO A 529 16.02 -1.35 9.22
N VAL A 530 17.11 -0.74 9.69
CA VAL A 530 17.46 -0.70 11.12
C VAL A 530 16.34 -0.06 11.95
N ASP A 531 15.54 0.80 11.31
CA ASP A 531 14.28 1.31 11.80
C ASP A 531 13.13 0.48 11.22
N TYR A 532 12.71 -0.56 11.94
CA TYR A 532 11.49 -1.32 11.65
C TYR A 532 10.29 -0.37 11.56
N PHE A 533 9.95 0.10 10.36
CA PHE A 533 8.73 0.87 10.13
C PHE A 533 7.55 -0.10 10.17
N LEU A 534 7.15 -0.43 11.40
CA LEU A 534 5.92 -1.17 11.65
C LEU A 534 4.76 -0.24 11.40
N ILE A 535 4.09 -0.48 10.28
CA ILE A 535 2.95 0.31 9.85
C ILE A 535 1.74 -0.62 9.91
N THR A 536 0.80 -0.32 10.80
CA THR A 536 -0.55 -0.89 10.71
C THR A 536 -1.44 0.12 10.00
N PRO A 537 -2.67 -0.24 9.62
CA PRO A 537 -3.59 0.70 8.97
C PRO A 537 -3.96 1.92 9.84
N LYS A 538 -3.63 1.91 11.14
CA LYS A 538 -3.93 2.96 12.12
C LYS A 538 -2.71 3.58 12.78
N MET A 539 -1.55 2.97 12.67
CA MET A 539 -0.38 3.30 13.47
C MET A 539 0.88 3.19 12.63
N VAL A 540 1.81 4.11 12.86
CA VAL A 540 3.17 4.07 12.34
C VAL A 540 4.13 4.14 13.53
N ALA A 541 5.10 3.22 13.57
CA ALA A 541 6.28 3.41 14.41
C ALA A 541 7.07 4.62 13.89
N ALA A 542 7.00 5.74 14.59
CA ALA A 542 7.33 7.05 14.03
C ALA A 542 8.69 7.59 14.46
N SER A 543 9.26 8.43 13.59
CA SER A 543 10.47 9.26 13.76
C SER A 543 10.14 10.73 14.08
N GLY A 544 8.88 11.06 14.39
CA GLY A 544 8.43 12.42 14.73
C GLY A 544 7.98 13.30 13.55
N VAL A 545 8.13 12.85 12.30
CA VAL A 545 7.83 13.65 11.09
C VAL A 545 6.34 14.02 10.95
N SER A 546 5.46 13.16 11.46
CA SER A 546 3.99 13.29 11.52
C SER A 546 3.39 14.54 12.17
N ILE A 547 4.09 15.27 13.04
CA ILE A 547 3.44 16.29 13.88
C ILE A 547 2.87 17.43 13.02
N PRO A 548 1.57 17.79 13.15
CA PRO A 548 1.01 18.91 12.40
C PRO A 548 1.75 20.21 12.72
N GLN A 549 1.86 21.08 11.72
CA GLN A 549 2.70 22.26 11.78
C GLN A 549 2.40 23.17 12.99
N ALA A 550 1.11 23.34 13.33
CA ALA A 550 0.66 24.14 14.47
C ALA A 550 1.09 23.56 15.84
N TYR A 551 1.51 22.30 15.90
CA TYR A 551 1.87 21.62 17.15
C TYR A 551 3.36 21.35 17.30
N LYS A 552 4.18 21.59 16.27
CA LYS A 552 5.61 21.26 16.29
C LYS A 552 6.35 21.85 17.48
N LYS A 553 6.08 23.12 17.80
CA LYS A 553 6.69 23.78 18.96
C LYS A 553 6.35 23.06 20.27
N GLN A 554 5.08 22.72 20.49
CA GLN A 554 4.66 21.99 21.68
C GLN A 554 5.27 20.60 21.74
N ALA A 555 5.24 19.85 20.63
CA ALA A 555 5.76 18.48 20.58
C ALA A 555 7.28 18.42 20.80
N PHE A 556 8.06 19.23 20.09
CA PHE A 556 9.52 19.12 20.07
C PHE A 556 10.22 19.94 21.15
N GLU A 557 9.73 21.15 21.46
CA GLU A 557 10.43 22.03 22.40
C GLU A 557 10.00 21.82 23.85
N LYS A 558 8.79 21.29 24.08
CA LYS A 558 8.24 21.09 25.43
C LYS A 558 8.05 19.62 25.75
N ASP A 559 7.20 18.92 25.00
CA ASP A 559 6.79 17.56 25.35
C ASP A 559 7.95 16.57 25.22
N ALA A 560 8.73 16.63 24.14
CA ALA A 560 9.91 15.78 23.98
C ALA A 560 10.95 16.02 25.10
N LYS A 561 11.21 17.28 25.48
CA LYS A 561 12.14 17.59 26.59
C LYS A 561 11.61 17.13 27.95
N TYR A 562 10.30 17.16 28.15
CA TYR A 562 9.68 16.74 29.39
C TYR A 562 9.59 15.21 29.50
N TYR A 563 9.08 14.53 28.47
CA TYR A 563 8.83 13.09 28.51
C TYR A 563 10.06 12.24 28.21
N TYR A 564 10.97 12.68 27.33
CA TYR A 564 12.21 11.94 27.00
C TYR A 564 13.40 12.36 27.85
N SER A 565 13.15 12.57 29.14
CA SER A 565 14.17 12.95 30.11
C SER A 565 14.13 12.01 31.30
N THR A 566 15.28 11.40 31.61
CA THR A 566 15.45 10.61 32.83
C THR A 566 15.33 11.47 34.09
N LYS A 567 15.53 12.79 33.98
CA LYS A 567 15.47 13.74 35.10
C LYS A 567 14.05 14.03 35.57
N THR A 568 13.08 14.09 34.64
CA THR A 568 11.69 14.43 34.99
C THR A 568 10.94 13.25 35.58
N LYS A 569 11.41 12.02 35.31
CA LYS A 569 10.73 10.76 35.66
C LYS A 569 9.28 10.70 35.15
N ALA A 570 8.95 11.49 34.12
CA ALA A 570 7.61 11.56 33.55
C ALA A 570 7.21 10.25 32.85
N LEU A 571 8.21 9.51 32.34
CA LEU A 571 8.08 8.16 31.83
C LEU A 571 9.03 7.24 32.60
N VAL A 572 8.52 6.08 33.01
CA VAL A 572 9.28 5.08 33.79
C VAL A 572 9.18 3.73 33.07
N PRO A 573 10.28 2.99 32.90
CA PRO A 573 10.23 1.65 32.32
C PRO A 573 9.22 0.75 33.04
N ASN A 574 8.54 -0.12 32.28
CA ASN A 574 7.51 -1.04 32.78
C ASN A 574 6.27 -0.37 33.41
N LYS A 575 6.10 0.95 33.26
CA LYS A 575 4.85 1.65 33.57
C LYS A 575 4.13 2.05 32.28
N PRO A 576 2.79 2.17 32.30
CA PRO A 576 2.07 2.73 31.17
C PRO A 576 2.61 4.11 30.79
N GLY A 577 2.77 4.37 29.50
CA GLY A 577 3.27 5.65 28.98
C GLY A 577 2.23 6.77 29.01
N VAL A 578 2.44 7.77 28.17
CA VAL A 578 1.49 8.88 27.92
C VAL A 578 1.05 8.89 26.47
N ILE A 579 -0.21 9.22 26.23
CA ILE A 579 -0.75 9.51 24.91
C ILE A 579 -0.97 11.02 24.83
N VAL A 580 -0.23 11.70 23.95
CA VAL A 580 -0.42 13.12 23.67
C VAL A 580 -1.14 13.29 22.33
N GLN A 581 -2.28 13.99 22.33
CA GLN A 581 -3.03 14.32 21.12
C GLN A 581 -2.57 15.65 20.54
N TYR A 582 -2.13 15.64 19.27
CA TYR A 582 -1.79 16.81 18.46
C TYR A 582 -2.75 16.88 17.26
N GLY A 583 -3.86 17.62 17.40
CA GLY A 583 -4.91 17.62 16.39
C GLY A 583 -5.58 16.25 16.27
N ASP A 584 -5.43 15.59 15.13
CA ASP A 584 -5.96 14.24 14.83
C ASP A 584 -4.88 13.14 14.86
N LEU A 585 -3.69 13.46 15.40
CA LEU A 585 -2.60 12.53 15.66
C LEU A 585 -2.49 12.25 17.17
N TYR A 586 -2.30 10.99 17.53
CA TYR A 586 -2.08 10.53 18.90
C TYR A 586 -0.68 9.95 19.02
N LEU A 587 0.21 10.61 19.75
CA LEU A 587 1.57 10.13 19.97
C LEU A 587 1.63 9.42 21.33
N TYR A 588 1.78 8.09 21.30
CA TYR A 588 2.07 7.31 22.49
C TYR A 588 3.57 7.36 22.77
N MET A 589 3.96 7.91 23.92
CA MET A 589 5.34 8.01 24.38
C MET A 589 5.55 7.12 25.61
N TYR A 590 6.63 6.35 25.63
CA TYR A 590 6.91 5.39 26.71
C TYR A 590 8.42 5.24 26.95
N ALA A 591 8.78 4.70 28.11
CA ALA A 591 10.16 4.36 28.47
C ALA A 591 10.34 2.84 28.54
N PHE A 592 11.53 2.35 28.20
CA PHE A 592 11.91 0.95 28.29
C PHE A 592 13.39 0.79 28.65
N THR A 593 13.78 -0.41 29.07
CA THR A 593 15.18 -0.75 29.35
C THR A 593 15.77 -1.58 28.21
N TRP A 594 16.94 -1.19 27.71
CA TRP A 594 17.73 -1.94 26.73
C TRP A 594 19.20 -1.91 27.13
N ASP A 595 19.84 -3.06 27.25
CA ASP A 595 21.24 -3.20 27.71
C ASP A 595 21.56 -2.37 28.96
N GLY A 596 20.66 -2.40 29.96
CA GLY A 596 20.80 -1.66 31.22
C GLY A 596 20.51 -0.15 31.13
N ASN A 597 20.30 0.40 29.93
CA ASN A 597 20.00 1.81 29.71
C ASN A 597 18.50 2.07 29.62
N ILE A 598 18.05 3.20 30.17
CA ILE A 598 16.68 3.69 29.96
C ILE A 598 16.62 4.40 28.62
N LEU A 599 15.81 3.88 27.72
CA LEU A 599 15.52 4.46 26.42
C LEU A 599 14.06 4.92 26.37
N PHE A 600 13.80 5.86 25.47
CA PHE A 600 12.46 6.38 25.21
C PHE A 600 12.02 6.04 23.80
N GLY A 601 10.77 5.64 23.66
CA GLY A 601 10.16 5.30 22.38
C GLY A 601 8.84 6.02 22.18
N ASN A 602 8.41 6.06 20.92
CA ASN A 602 7.07 6.53 20.59
C ASN A 602 6.42 5.77 19.44
N ARG A 603 5.10 5.91 19.35
CA ARG A 603 4.25 5.37 18.28
C ARG A 603 3.20 6.41 17.91
N SER A 604 3.10 6.72 16.62
CA SER A 604 2.06 7.59 16.07
C SER A 604 0.83 6.78 15.75
N PHE A 605 -0.32 7.19 16.25
CA PHE A 605 -1.62 6.63 15.89
C PHE A 605 -2.48 7.71 15.25
N TYR A 606 -3.16 7.33 14.17
CA TYR A 606 -4.14 8.16 13.46
C TYR A 606 -5.57 7.87 13.91
N GLU A 607 -5.72 7.03 14.92
CA GLU A 607 -6.94 6.86 15.69
C GLU A 607 -6.55 6.79 17.16
N LYS A 608 -7.44 7.21 18.05
CA LYS A 608 -7.14 7.17 19.48
C LYS A 608 -6.86 5.72 19.90
N PRO A 609 -5.64 5.39 20.37
CA PRO A 609 -5.34 4.04 20.81
C PRO A 609 -5.94 3.78 22.19
N ASP A 610 -6.31 2.53 22.45
CA ASP A 610 -6.76 2.07 23.78
C ASP A 610 -5.59 1.37 24.48
N ILE A 611 -4.83 2.13 25.26
CA ILE A 611 -3.66 1.64 26.00
C ILE A 611 -3.99 1.71 27.50
N PRO A 612 -4.27 0.56 28.15
CA PRO A 612 -4.64 0.52 29.55
C PRO A 612 -3.62 1.22 30.45
N GLY A 613 -4.12 2.12 31.31
CA GLY A 613 -3.32 2.85 32.28
C GLY A 613 -2.49 4.02 31.72
N ALA A 614 -2.43 4.22 30.41
CA ALA A 614 -1.69 5.34 29.83
C ALA A 614 -2.39 6.67 30.12
N LYS A 615 -1.61 7.68 30.53
CA LYS A 615 -2.14 9.05 30.75
C LYS A 615 -2.51 9.68 29.42
N PHE A 616 -3.67 10.35 29.33
CA PHE A 616 -4.08 11.06 28.12
C PHE A 616 -3.93 12.57 28.29
N VAL A 617 -3.29 13.23 27.32
CA VAL A 617 -3.03 14.68 27.31
C VAL A 617 -3.43 15.25 25.95
N VAL A 618 -4.10 16.40 25.94
CA VAL A 618 -4.43 17.13 24.70
C VAL A 618 -3.50 18.34 24.61
N ALA A 619 -2.67 18.37 23.55
CA ALA A 619 -1.79 19.49 23.30
C ALA A 619 -2.57 20.70 22.81
N LYS A 620 -2.07 21.90 23.10
CA LYS A 620 -2.59 23.15 22.53
C LYS A 620 -1.75 23.53 21.30
N PRO A 621 -2.40 23.95 20.19
CA PRO A 621 -1.67 24.45 19.05
C PRO A 621 -0.98 25.78 19.38
N ASP A 622 0.02 26.14 18.59
CA ASP A 622 0.64 27.45 18.61
C ASP A 622 -0.42 28.51 18.25
N PRO A 623 -0.62 29.52 19.13
CA PRO A 623 -1.66 30.53 18.95
C PRO A 623 -1.45 31.44 17.72
N SER A 624 -0.27 31.38 17.07
CA SER A 624 -0.03 32.08 15.80
C SER A 624 -0.76 31.48 14.62
N TYR A 625 -1.21 30.23 14.70
CA TYR A 625 -2.01 29.58 13.66
C TYR A 625 -3.48 29.91 13.88
N LYS A 626 -4.15 30.35 12.80
CA LYS A 626 -5.58 30.67 12.79
C LYS A 626 -6.38 29.62 12.02
#